data_AF-A0A536A3D3-F1
#
_entry.id   AF-A0A536A3D3-F1
#
_cell.length_a   1.000
_cell.length_b   1.000
_cell.length_c   1.000
_cell.angle_alpha   90.00
_cell.angle_beta   90.00
_cell.angle_gamma   90.00
#
_symmetry.space_group_name_H-M   'P 1'
#
loop_
_entity.id
_entity.type
_entity.pdbx_description
1 polymer ?
#
loop_
_entity_poly.entity_id
_entity_poly.type
_entity_poly.pdbx_seq_one_letter_code
_entity_poly.pdbx_strand_id
1 'polypeptide(L)'
;MTARIAGTADEIRGLVPAARESWRRINDDVLDRGVADQRIKELCFRYLADDPAVTDSAAFGERERAALDWADAIAFASDRAGDELWARLHRHFTEPELVDLGCAIGFELGQQHWRRSVGLRARG
;
A
#
# COMPACT_ATOMS: atom_id res chain seq x y z
N MET A 1 14.47 -4.62 -16.86
CA MET A 1 15.02 -4.94 -15.53
C MET A 1 15.42 -6.41 -15.53
N THR A 2 16.67 -6.71 -15.16
CA THR A 2 17.17 -8.08 -15.05
C THR A 2 16.90 -8.59 -13.63
N ALA A 3 16.32 -9.78 -13.50
CA ALA A 3 16.07 -10.41 -12.20
C ALA A 3 17.40 -10.59 -11.44
N ARG A 4 17.45 -10.15 -10.18
CA ARG A 4 18.62 -10.28 -9.29
C ARG A 4 18.56 -11.56 -8.45
N ILE A 5 17.35 -12.06 -8.21
CA ILE A 5 17.09 -13.37 -7.62
C ILE A 5 16.10 -14.08 -8.56
N ALA A 6 16.40 -15.33 -8.92
CA ALA A 6 15.56 -16.09 -9.84
C ALA A 6 14.23 -16.50 -9.19
N GLY A 7 13.14 -16.42 -9.97
CA GLY A 7 11.80 -16.84 -9.56
C GLY A 7 10.82 -15.68 -9.38
N THR A 8 9.59 -16.04 -9.06
CA THR A 8 8.48 -15.14 -8.69
C THR A 8 8.68 -14.58 -7.27
N ALA A 9 7.90 -13.56 -6.91
CA ALA A 9 7.95 -12.97 -5.58
C ALA A 9 7.66 -14.00 -4.45
N ASP A 10 6.77 -14.98 -4.67
CA ASP A 10 6.49 -16.04 -3.69
C ASP A 10 7.61 -17.09 -3.65
N GLU A 11 8.20 -17.46 -4.80
CA GLU A 11 9.35 -18.36 -4.86
C GLU A 11 10.57 -17.78 -4.13
N ILE A 12 10.86 -16.49 -4.34
CA ILE A 12 11.98 -15.80 -3.68
C ILE A 12 11.76 -15.76 -2.16
N ARG A 13 10.56 -15.37 -1.70
CA ARG A 13 10.25 -15.44 -0.25
C ARG A 13 10.35 -16.86 0.28
N GLY A 14 10.07 -17.84 -0.56
CA GLY A 14 10.19 -19.26 -0.29
C GLY A 14 11.56 -19.79 0.04
N LEU A 15 12.62 -19.06 -0.32
CA LEU A 15 13.98 -19.37 0.10
C LEU A 15 14.10 -19.33 1.64
N VAL A 16 13.20 -18.60 2.32
CA VAL A 16 13.04 -18.57 3.77
C VAL A 16 11.57 -18.89 4.13
N PRO A 17 11.21 -20.14 4.48
CA PRO A 17 9.82 -20.55 4.68
C PRO A 17 9.02 -19.65 5.63
N ALA A 18 9.62 -19.22 6.74
CA ALA A 18 8.97 -18.31 7.69
C ALA A 18 8.64 -16.93 7.09
N ALA A 19 9.47 -16.43 6.16
CA ALA A 19 9.22 -15.17 5.46
C ALA A 19 8.04 -15.31 4.49
N ARG A 20 7.97 -16.42 3.75
CA ARG A 20 6.82 -16.74 2.88
C ARG A 20 5.52 -16.85 3.68
N GLU A 21 5.52 -17.61 4.78
CA GLU A 21 4.32 -17.79 5.60
C GLU A 21 3.83 -16.47 6.21
N SER A 22 4.74 -15.67 6.74
CA SER A 22 4.40 -14.34 7.28
C SER A 22 3.84 -13.43 6.20
N TRP A 23 4.42 -13.44 5.00
CA TRP A 23 3.91 -12.66 3.88
C TRP A 23 2.51 -13.10 3.43
N ARG A 24 2.23 -14.40 3.41
CA ARG A 24 0.90 -14.93 3.07
C ARG A 24 -0.17 -14.47 4.06
N ARG A 25 0.14 -14.46 5.36
CA ARG A 25 -0.76 -13.91 6.39
C ARG A 25 -1.02 -12.42 6.18
N ILE A 26 0.03 -11.63 5.97
CA ILE A 26 -0.13 -10.19 5.66
C ILE A 26 -1.00 -9.98 4.41
N ASN A 27 -0.78 -10.78 3.37
CA ASN A 27 -1.53 -10.63 2.14
C ASN A 27 -3.02 -10.97 2.34
N ASP A 28 -3.34 -12.09 3.01
CA ASP A 28 -4.73 -12.47 3.27
C ASP A 28 -5.40 -11.48 4.24
N ASP A 29 -4.80 -11.23 5.39
CA ASP A 29 -5.46 -10.52 6.50
C ASP A 29 -5.51 -9.00 6.32
N VAL A 30 -4.49 -8.41 5.68
CA VAL A 30 -4.34 -6.95 5.60
C VAL A 30 -4.56 -6.44 4.17
N LEU A 31 -3.92 -7.07 3.17
CA LEU A 31 -4.00 -6.56 1.79
C LEU A 31 -5.32 -6.93 1.10
N ASP A 32 -5.86 -8.11 1.39
CA ASP A 32 -7.01 -8.65 0.63
C ASP A 32 -8.30 -8.74 1.47
N ARG A 33 -8.25 -8.96 2.79
CA ARG A 33 -9.44 -9.17 3.66
C ARG A 33 -9.55 -8.28 4.88
N GLY A 34 -8.80 -7.18 4.93
CA GLY A 34 -8.92 -6.21 6.02
C GLY A 34 -10.28 -5.50 6.04
N VAL A 35 -10.51 -4.69 7.07
CA VAL A 35 -11.80 -4.04 7.33
C VAL A 35 -12.05 -2.76 6.52
N ALA A 36 -11.00 -2.09 6.03
CA ALA A 36 -11.12 -0.94 5.17
C ALA A 36 -11.56 -1.33 3.76
N ASP A 37 -12.36 -0.47 3.14
CA ASP A 37 -12.86 -0.65 1.76
C ASP A 37 -11.73 -1.00 0.79
N GLN A 38 -11.83 -2.19 0.20
CA GLN A 38 -10.82 -2.72 -0.71
C GLN A 38 -10.56 -1.80 -1.91
N ARG A 39 -11.59 -1.06 -2.38
CA ARG A 39 -11.42 -0.12 -3.49
C ARG A 39 -10.51 1.07 -3.12
N ILE A 40 -10.53 1.50 -1.87
CA ILE A 40 -9.64 2.55 -1.36
C ILE A 40 -8.21 2.01 -1.23
N LYS A 41 -8.04 0.79 -0.73
CA LYS A 41 -6.72 0.14 -0.68
C LYS A 41 -6.11 0.02 -2.09
N GLU A 42 -6.87 -0.51 -3.04
CA GLU A 42 -6.44 -0.64 -4.44
C GLU A 42 -6.11 0.70 -5.09
N LEU A 43 -6.88 1.75 -4.78
CA LEU A 43 -6.57 3.11 -5.22
C LEU A 43 -5.21 3.59 -4.69
N CYS A 44 -4.96 3.43 -3.39
CA CYS A 44 -3.66 3.76 -2.79
C CYS A 44 -2.53 2.89 -3.37
N PHE A 45 -2.75 1.60 -3.62
CA PHE A 45 -1.73 0.70 -4.18
C PHE A 45 -1.32 1.11 -5.59
N ARG A 46 -2.29 1.53 -6.42
CA ARG A 46 -2.04 2.08 -7.76
C ARG A 46 -1.32 3.41 -7.70
N TYR A 47 -1.64 4.26 -6.72
CA TYR A 47 -0.89 5.50 -6.48
C TYR A 47 0.58 5.23 -6.16
N LEU A 48 0.87 4.29 -5.25
CA LEU A 48 2.25 3.87 -4.92
C LEU A 48 2.99 3.22 -6.12
N ALA A 49 2.24 2.72 -7.10
CA ALA A 49 2.76 2.16 -8.33
C ALA A 49 3.01 3.21 -9.43
N ASP A 50 2.80 4.50 -9.15
CA ASP A 50 2.89 5.61 -10.10
C ASP A 50 1.94 5.45 -11.30
N ASP A 51 0.74 4.88 -11.08
CA ASP A 51 -0.26 4.75 -12.15
C ASP A 51 -0.81 6.14 -12.53
N PRO A 52 -0.59 6.60 -13.78
CA PRO A 52 -0.95 7.95 -14.21
C PRO A 52 -2.45 8.24 -14.15
N ALA A 53 -3.31 7.21 -14.08
CA ALA A 53 -4.75 7.38 -13.92
C ALA A 53 -5.16 7.81 -12.50
N VAL A 54 -4.27 7.71 -11.51
CA VAL A 54 -4.58 7.99 -10.10
C VAL A 54 -3.57 8.91 -9.40
N THR A 55 -2.47 9.30 -10.08
CA THR A 55 -1.46 10.21 -9.50
C THR A 55 -1.98 11.63 -9.25
N ASP A 56 -3.03 12.07 -9.94
CA ASP A 56 -3.70 13.33 -9.65
C ASP A 56 -4.81 13.12 -8.61
N SER A 57 -4.49 13.33 -7.33
CA SER A 57 -5.45 13.13 -6.23
C SER A 57 -6.63 14.12 -6.27
N ALA A 58 -6.49 15.26 -6.96
CA ALA A 58 -7.54 16.26 -7.09
C ALA A 58 -8.72 15.80 -7.97
N ALA A 59 -8.52 14.75 -8.78
CA ALA A 59 -9.57 14.16 -9.61
C ALA A 59 -10.58 13.32 -8.82
N PHE A 60 -10.34 13.08 -7.52
CA PHE A 60 -11.15 12.18 -6.69
C PHE A 60 -11.97 12.92 -5.62
N GLY A 61 -12.99 12.24 -5.10
CA GLY A 61 -13.80 12.70 -3.98
C GLY A 61 -12.99 12.87 -2.68
N GLU A 62 -13.58 13.52 -1.67
CA GLU A 62 -12.86 13.84 -0.42
C GLU A 62 -12.31 12.60 0.30
N ARG A 63 -13.08 11.51 0.33
CA ARG A 63 -12.70 10.25 0.98
C ARG A 63 -11.47 9.63 0.31
N GLU A 64 -11.51 9.49 -1.00
CA GLU A 64 -10.41 8.98 -1.82
C GLU A 64 -9.18 9.89 -1.72
N ARG A 65 -9.37 11.20 -1.83
CA ARG A 65 -8.29 12.18 -1.78
C ARG A 65 -7.59 12.17 -0.42
N ALA A 66 -8.33 12.07 0.68
CA ALA A 66 -7.72 11.93 2.02
C ALA A 66 -6.87 10.66 2.15
N ALA A 67 -7.33 9.53 1.58
CA ALA A 67 -6.55 8.29 1.57
C ALA A 67 -5.29 8.38 0.69
N LEU A 68 -5.38 9.03 -0.47
CA LEU A 68 -4.24 9.27 -1.37
C LEU A 68 -3.20 10.21 -0.74
N ASP A 69 -3.64 11.32 -0.15
CA ASP A 69 -2.76 12.26 0.56
C ASP A 69 -2.06 11.56 1.74
N TRP A 70 -2.74 10.64 2.41
CA TRP A 70 -2.14 9.84 3.48
C TRP A 70 -1.16 8.79 2.97
N ALA A 71 -1.47 8.13 1.85
CA ALA A 71 -0.53 7.24 1.17
C ALA A 71 0.76 7.98 0.75
N ASP A 72 0.63 9.20 0.24
CA ASP A 72 1.75 10.07 -0.13
C ASP A 72 2.60 10.48 1.09
N ALA A 73 1.94 10.84 2.21
CA ALA A 73 2.62 11.13 3.47
C ALA A 73 3.40 9.90 3.97
N ILE A 74 2.78 8.72 3.99
CA ILE A 74 3.45 7.47 4.38
C ILE A 74 4.65 7.16 3.46
N ALA A 75 4.52 7.39 2.15
CA ALA A 75 5.54 7.03 1.18
C ALA A 75 6.77 7.96 1.20
N PHE A 76 6.58 9.27 1.36
CA PHE A 76 7.65 10.23 1.11
C PHE A 76 7.99 11.16 2.28
N ALA A 77 7.01 11.55 3.12
CA ALA A 77 7.29 12.42 4.27
C ALA A 77 6.15 12.34 5.30
N SER A 78 6.37 11.60 6.38
CA SER A 78 5.33 11.27 7.36
C SER A 78 4.90 12.46 8.21
N ASP A 79 5.71 13.52 8.28
CA ASP A 79 5.39 14.79 8.90
C ASP A 79 4.22 15.52 8.22
N ARG A 80 3.92 15.19 6.95
CA ARG A 80 2.73 15.69 6.23
C ARG A 80 1.42 15.09 6.72
N ALA A 81 1.46 14.02 7.53
CA ALA A 81 0.29 13.50 8.23
C ALA A 81 -0.01 14.30 9.51
N GLY A 82 -0.22 15.61 9.34
CA GLY A 82 -0.58 16.53 10.43
C GLY A 82 -2.09 16.57 10.74
N ASP A 83 -2.46 17.43 11.68
CA ASP A 83 -3.82 17.52 12.25
C ASP A 83 -4.92 17.71 11.19
N GLU A 84 -4.66 18.50 10.16
CA GLU A 84 -5.64 18.74 9.10
C GLU A 84 -5.95 17.45 8.29
N LEU A 85 -4.90 16.67 7.97
CA LEU A 85 -5.08 15.40 7.27
C LEU A 85 -5.77 14.39 8.18
N TRP A 86 -5.38 14.29 9.46
CA TRP A 86 -6.06 13.44 10.43
C TRP A 86 -7.54 13.81 10.62
N ALA A 87 -7.86 15.10 10.66
CA ALA A 87 -9.24 15.57 10.74
C ALA A 87 -10.07 15.16 9.50
N ARG A 88 -9.46 15.16 8.29
CA ARG A 88 -10.10 14.65 7.07
C ARG A 88 -10.29 13.15 7.13
N LEU A 89 -9.26 12.41 7.54
CA LEU A 89 -9.30 10.95 7.68
C LEU A 89 -10.41 10.51 8.64
N HIS A 90 -10.49 11.10 9.83
CA HIS A 90 -11.53 10.77 10.82
C HIS A 90 -12.96 11.15 10.39
N ARG A 91 -13.15 12.01 9.39
CA ARG A 91 -14.48 12.27 8.81
C ARG A 91 -14.97 11.16 7.90
N HIS A 92 -14.06 10.35 7.35
CA HIS A 92 -14.38 9.37 6.30
C HIS A 92 -14.09 7.92 6.68
N PHE A 93 -13.29 7.70 7.71
CA PHE A 93 -12.84 6.38 8.15
C PHE A 93 -12.94 6.29 9.67
N THR A 94 -13.34 5.11 10.14
CA THR A 94 -13.25 4.72 11.54
C THR A 94 -11.81 4.40 11.92
N GLU A 95 -11.48 4.40 13.21
CA GLU A 95 -10.13 4.05 13.66
C GLU A 95 -9.68 2.64 13.22
N PRO A 96 -10.52 1.59 13.28
CA PRO A 96 -10.13 0.28 12.74
C PRO A 96 -9.82 0.31 11.25
N GLU A 97 -10.59 1.05 10.45
CA GLU A 97 -10.30 1.22 9.02
C GLU A 97 -9.00 1.98 8.78
N LEU A 98 -8.70 3.01 9.59
CA LEU A 98 -7.43 3.73 9.49
C LEU A 98 -6.23 2.84 9.82
N VAL A 99 -6.30 2.04 10.89
CA VAL A 99 -5.23 1.09 11.22
C VAL A 99 -5.01 0.11 10.07
N ASP A 100 -6.09 -0.49 9.55
CA ASP A 100 -6.00 -1.44 8.47
C ASP A 100 -5.49 -0.82 7.16
N LEU A 101 -6.02 0.33 6.75
CA LEU A 101 -5.57 1.05 5.56
C LEU A 101 -4.11 1.48 5.66
N GLY A 102 -3.68 2.03 6.80
CA GLY A 102 -2.29 2.44 7.02
C GLY A 102 -1.31 1.25 6.95
N CYS A 103 -1.67 0.13 7.58
CA CYS A 103 -0.90 -1.11 7.47
C CYS A 103 -0.85 -1.61 6.02
N ALA A 104 -1.98 -1.61 5.31
CA ALA A 104 -2.06 -2.04 3.92
C ALA A 104 -1.14 -1.19 3.01
N ILE A 105 -1.17 0.14 3.15
CA ILE A 105 -0.30 1.07 2.44
C ILE A 105 1.18 0.76 2.72
N GLY A 106 1.55 0.62 4.00
CA GLY A 106 2.95 0.34 4.39
C GLY A 106 3.47 -1.00 3.84
N PHE A 107 2.67 -2.06 3.93
CA PHE A 107 3.04 -3.37 3.40
C PHE A 107 3.13 -3.39 1.88
N GLU A 108 2.20 -2.75 1.18
CA GLU A 108 2.26 -2.65 -0.27
C GLU A 108 3.48 -1.82 -0.73
N LEU A 109 3.77 -0.69 -0.09
CA LEU A 109 4.94 0.12 -0.37
C LEU A 109 6.24 -0.70 -0.26
N GLY A 110 6.41 -1.39 0.87
CA GLY A 110 7.57 -2.25 1.11
C GLY A 110 7.68 -3.36 0.07
N GLN A 111 6.55 -3.99 -0.29
CA GLN A 111 6.49 -5.03 -1.31
C GLN A 111 6.92 -4.53 -2.69
N GLN A 112 6.38 -3.39 -3.14
CA GLN A 112 6.70 -2.84 -4.45
C GLN A 112 8.18 -2.44 -4.55
N HIS A 113 8.72 -1.77 -3.52
CA HIS A 113 10.13 -1.42 -3.47
C HIS A 113 11.05 -2.64 -3.46
N TRP A 114 10.73 -3.64 -2.63
CA TRP A 114 11.50 -4.88 -2.60
C TRP A 114 11.46 -5.62 -3.94
N ARG A 115 10.27 -5.74 -4.56
CA ARG A 115 10.12 -6.36 -5.89
C ARG A 115 11.00 -5.66 -6.92
N ARG A 116 10.95 -4.32 -6.97
CA ARG A 116 11.79 -3.53 -7.89
C ARG A 116 13.28 -3.76 -7.64
N SER A 117 13.72 -3.77 -6.37
CA SER A 117 15.14 -3.94 -6.04
C SER A 117 15.70 -5.32 -6.39
N VAL A 118 14.88 -6.38 -6.36
CA VAL A 118 15.26 -7.72 -6.80
C VAL A 118 15.01 -7.99 -8.30
N GLY A 119 14.62 -6.96 -9.06
CA GLY A 119 14.45 -7.04 -10.52
C GLY A 119 13.09 -7.56 -10.99
N LEU A 120 12.10 -7.68 -10.10
CA LEU A 120 10.71 -7.97 -10.43
C LEU A 120 9.94 -6.69 -10.75
N ARG A 121 8.85 -6.83 -11.51
CA ARG A 121 7.87 -5.73 -11.69
C ARG A 121 7.11 -5.49 -10.38
N ALA A 122 6.67 -4.24 -10.15
CA ALA A 122 5.70 -3.93 -9.10
C ALA A 122 4.39 -4.72 -9.30
N ARG A 123 3.55 -4.84 -8.27
CA ARG A 123 2.20 -5.41 -8.42
C ARG A 123 1.45 -4.51 -9.40
N GLY A 124 0.80 -5.13 -10.40
CA GLY A 124 -0.13 -4.45 -11.30
C GLY A 124 -1.53 -4.52 -10.75
#